data_AF-A0A971R185-F1
#
_entry.id   AF-A0A971R185-F1
#
_cell.length_a   1.000
_cell.length_b   1.000
_cell.length_c   1.000
_cell.angle_alpha   90.00
_cell.angle_beta   90.00
_cell.angle_gamma   90.00
#
_symmetry.space_group_name_H-M   'P 1'
#
loop_
_entity.id
_entity.type
_entity.pdbx_description
1 polymer ?
#
loop_
_entity_poly.entity_id
_entity_poly.type
_entity_poly.pdbx_seq_one_letter_code
_entity_poly.pdbx_strand_id
1 'polypeptide(L)'
;MGIVESMKASMLRQAGKFVGSLVKNSSTENIARLFGTVATLSKEPTKSGLKKLTQMAKDDHPMIKSWQKVFQNASPKAVEKAMTNLVVNEFALGEKIRQEKMLEHEVVIPKLLVLSPTYACNLNCVGCYAGLYGRKYQLSKEEVSSIIRQANELGIYFFIVTGGEPFVWPHLLEIFEEFNDSYFQVYTNGTLITKEVAKKLAELGNATFAVSVEGF
;
A
#
# COMPACT_ATOMS: atom_id res chain seq x y z
N MET A 1 21.77 8.57 2.35
CA MET A 1 20.92 9.64 2.93
C MET A 1 21.70 10.39 3.98
N GLY A 2 21.74 11.72 3.90
CA GLY A 2 22.34 12.55 4.96
C GLY A 2 21.49 12.57 6.23
N ILE A 3 22.10 12.93 7.37
CA ILE A 3 21.43 12.98 8.69
C ILE A 3 20.15 13.84 8.65
N VAL A 4 20.19 14.98 7.95
CA VAL A 4 19.04 15.90 7.80
C VAL A 4 17.86 15.26 7.05
N GLU A 5 18.14 14.46 6.02
CA GLU A 5 17.10 13.79 5.24
C GLU A 5 16.46 12.65 6.03
N SER A 6 17.26 11.92 6.80
CA SER A 6 16.77 10.91 7.74
C SER A 6 15.85 11.52 8.80
N MET A 7 16.22 12.68 9.37
CA MET A 7 15.37 13.40 10.31
C MET A 7 14.05 13.85 9.68
N LYS A 8 14.09 14.43 8.47
CA LYS A 8 12.86 14.82 7.74
C LYS A 8 11.94 13.63 7.46
N ALA A 9 12.51 12.50 7.01
CA ALA A 9 11.74 11.28 6.77
C ALA A 9 11.10 10.74 8.07
N SER A 10 11.83 10.78 9.19
CA SER A 10 11.30 10.38 10.50
C SER A 10 10.14 11.29 10.95
N MET A 11 10.30 12.62 10.81
CA MET A 11 9.25 13.58 11.12
C MET A 11 7.99 13.36 10.28
N LEU A 12 8.15 13.13 8.97
CA LEU A 12 7.02 12.84 8.08
C LEU A 12 6.30 11.56 8.45
N ARG A 13 7.03 10.50 8.83
CA ARG A 13 6.41 9.26 9.32
C ARG A 13 5.65 9.49 10.62
N GLN A 14 6.20 10.24 11.57
CA GLN A 14 5.48 10.61 12.80
C GLN A 14 4.21 11.43 12.51
N ALA A 15 4.29 12.39 11.59
CA ALA A 15 3.12 13.14 11.13
C ALA A 15 2.08 12.22 10.48
N GLY A 16 2.50 11.24 9.67
CA GLY A 16 1.63 10.22 9.09
C GLY A 16 0.89 9.38 10.14
N LYS A 17 1.58 8.97 11.22
CA LYS A 17 0.94 8.27 12.36
C LYS A 17 -0.11 9.12 13.04
N PHE A 18 0.21 10.39 13.30
CA PHE A 18 -0.72 11.35 13.90
C PHE A 18 -1.93 11.61 13.00
N VAL A 19 -1.71 11.77 11.69
CA VAL A 19 -2.80 11.89 10.72
C VAL A 19 -3.67 10.63 10.70
N GLY A 20 -3.08 9.44 10.79
CA GLY A 20 -3.82 8.18 10.86
C GLY A 20 -4.79 8.11 12.05
N SER A 21 -4.36 8.57 13.23
CA SER A 21 -5.23 8.60 14.42
C SER A 21 -6.36 9.63 14.28
N LEU A 22 -6.11 10.77 13.63
CA LEU A 22 -7.12 11.78 13.35
C LEU A 22 -8.14 11.29 12.31
N VAL A 23 -7.68 10.79 11.16
CA VAL A 23 -8.55 10.40 10.04
C VAL A 23 -9.52 9.28 10.43
N LYS A 24 -9.09 8.33 11.26
CA LYS A 24 -9.95 7.25 11.74
C LYS A 24 -11.22 7.75 12.46
N ASN A 25 -11.13 8.86 13.21
CA ASN A 25 -12.25 9.39 14.00
C ASN A 25 -12.82 10.69 13.44
N SER A 26 -12.46 11.07 12.21
CA SER A 26 -12.81 12.37 11.63
C SER A 26 -14.11 12.35 10.84
N SER A 27 -14.85 13.45 10.90
CA SER A 27 -15.93 13.77 9.96
C SER A 27 -15.37 14.14 8.57
N THR A 28 -16.22 14.14 7.54
CA THR A 28 -15.84 14.66 6.20
C THR A 28 -15.34 16.10 6.27
N GLU A 29 -15.90 16.91 7.16
CA GLU A 29 -15.44 18.28 7.42
C GLU A 29 -14.01 18.33 7.97
N ASN A 30 -13.65 17.47 8.93
CA ASN A 30 -12.29 17.42 9.46
C ASN A 30 -11.29 16.90 8.43
N ILE A 31 -11.70 15.94 7.59
CA ILE A 31 -10.91 15.49 6.44
C ILE A 31 -10.68 16.64 5.44
N ALA A 32 -11.72 17.44 5.16
CA ALA A 32 -11.59 18.62 4.30
C ALA A 32 -10.62 19.65 4.88
N ARG A 33 -10.71 19.94 6.19
CA ARG A 33 -9.79 20.85 6.89
C ARG A 33 -8.35 20.35 6.83
N LEU A 34 -8.14 19.05 7.01
CA LEU A 34 -6.82 18.42 6.91
C LEU A 34 -6.25 18.60 5.49
N PHE A 35 -6.95 18.15 4.46
CA PHE A 35 -6.49 18.29 3.08
C PHE A 35 -6.25 19.75 2.69
N GLY A 36 -7.11 20.67 3.14
CA GLY A 36 -6.97 22.10 2.87
C GLY A 36 -5.72 22.70 3.53
N THR A 37 -5.45 22.31 4.79
CA THR A 37 -4.24 22.74 5.50
C THR A 37 -2.99 22.22 4.79
N VAL A 38 -2.96 20.93 4.45
CA VAL A 38 -1.80 20.32 3.75
C VAL A 38 -1.63 20.93 2.36
N ALA A 39 -2.71 21.23 1.63
CA ALA A 39 -2.66 21.88 0.33
C ALA A 39 -2.00 23.27 0.40
N THR A 40 -2.29 24.03 1.46
CA THR A 40 -1.70 25.36 1.67
C THR A 40 -0.19 25.30 1.86
N LEU A 41 0.31 24.22 2.50
CA LEU A 41 1.73 23.99 2.76
C LEU A 41 2.47 23.29 1.63
N SER A 42 1.75 22.75 0.64
CA SER A 42 2.32 21.95 -0.45
C SER A 42 2.67 22.79 -1.68
N LYS A 43 3.64 22.29 -2.48
CA LYS A 43 3.96 22.82 -3.82
C LYS A 43 3.21 22.01 -4.91
N GLU A 44 3.18 22.53 -6.12
CA GLU A 44 2.68 21.79 -7.27
C GLU A 44 3.61 20.61 -7.63
N PRO A 45 3.08 19.49 -8.16
CA PRO A 45 1.67 19.25 -8.52
C PRO A 45 0.77 18.79 -7.35
N THR A 46 1.34 18.47 -6.18
CA THR A 46 0.59 17.91 -5.03
C THR A 46 -0.51 18.84 -4.52
N LYS A 47 -0.26 20.15 -4.54
CA LYS A 47 -1.20 21.18 -4.09
C LYS A 47 -2.55 21.14 -4.80
N SER A 48 -2.56 21.08 -6.13
CA SER A 48 -3.81 21.04 -6.91
C SER A 48 -4.64 19.78 -6.62
N GLY A 49 -3.99 18.62 -6.49
CA GLY A 49 -4.63 17.37 -6.09
C GLY A 49 -5.29 17.45 -4.71
N LEU A 50 -4.60 17.99 -3.71
CA LEU A 50 -5.14 18.16 -2.35
C LEU A 50 -6.30 19.17 -2.29
N LYS A 51 -6.25 20.24 -3.10
CA LYS A 51 -7.40 21.16 -3.24
C LYS A 51 -8.63 20.46 -3.79
N LYS A 52 -8.47 19.61 -4.81
CA LYS A 52 -9.57 18.81 -5.35
C LYS A 52 -10.16 17.88 -4.28
N LEU A 53 -9.32 17.16 -3.55
CA LEU A 53 -9.76 16.30 -2.44
C LEU A 53 -10.47 17.09 -1.33
N THR A 54 -9.99 18.30 -1.03
CA THR A 54 -10.65 19.21 -0.07
C THR A 54 -12.06 19.56 -0.52
N GLN A 55 -12.24 19.91 -1.79
CA GLN A 55 -13.55 20.24 -2.35
C GLN A 55 -14.47 19.03 -2.33
N MET A 56 -13.99 17.86 -2.78
CA MET A 56 -14.74 16.60 -2.73
C MET A 56 -15.18 16.23 -1.31
N ALA A 57 -14.36 16.50 -0.30
CA ALA A 57 -14.72 16.26 1.09
C ALA A 57 -15.80 17.24 1.59
N LYS A 58 -15.77 18.51 1.18
CA LYS A 58 -16.82 19.50 1.48
C LYS A 58 -18.14 19.17 0.80
N ASP A 59 -18.07 18.65 -0.42
CA ASP A 59 -19.23 18.24 -1.21
C ASP A 59 -19.75 16.86 -0.80
N ASP A 60 -19.22 16.29 0.28
CA ASP A 60 -19.69 15.02 0.84
C ASP A 60 -19.63 13.86 -0.19
N HIS A 61 -18.64 13.94 -1.08
CA HIS A 61 -18.51 13.07 -2.24
C HIS A 61 -18.49 11.58 -1.84
N PRO A 62 -19.22 10.68 -2.54
CA PRO A 62 -19.37 9.28 -2.16
C PRO A 62 -18.04 8.56 -1.92
N MET A 63 -17.03 8.81 -2.75
CA MET A 63 -15.68 8.26 -2.58
C MET A 63 -15.05 8.62 -1.22
N ILE A 64 -15.16 9.89 -0.78
CA ILE A 64 -14.59 10.34 0.50
C ILE A 64 -15.35 9.71 1.67
N LYS A 65 -16.68 9.62 1.57
CA LYS A 65 -17.51 8.92 2.58
C LYS A 65 -17.15 7.43 2.67
N SER A 66 -16.88 6.78 1.54
CA SER A 66 -16.44 5.38 1.53
C SER A 66 -15.08 5.22 2.20
N TRP A 67 -14.10 6.08 1.90
CA TRP A 67 -12.79 6.06 2.56
C TRP A 67 -12.90 6.30 4.07
N GLN A 68 -13.73 7.26 4.49
CA GLN A 68 -13.99 7.53 5.90
C GLN A 68 -14.53 6.27 6.60
N LYS A 69 -15.54 5.62 6.03
CA LYS A 69 -16.11 4.37 6.58
C LYS A 69 -15.06 3.26 6.64
N VAL A 70 -14.22 3.11 5.62
CA VAL A 70 -13.14 2.13 5.62
C VAL A 70 -12.17 2.39 6.76
N PHE A 71 -11.70 3.64 6.94
CA PHE A 71 -10.77 3.97 8.02
C PHE A 71 -11.39 3.85 9.41
N GLN A 72 -12.68 4.18 9.58
CA GLN A 72 -13.41 4.01 10.84
C GLN A 72 -13.49 2.52 11.25
N ASN A 73 -13.78 1.64 10.29
CA ASN A 73 -13.95 0.21 10.53
C ASN A 73 -12.63 -0.58 10.55
N ALA A 74 -11.56 -0.05 9.97
CA ALA A 74 -10.25 -0.68 9.97
C ALA A 74 -9.57 -0.64 11.35
N SER A 75 -8.64 -1.55 11.62
CA SER A 75 -7.85 -1.51 12.86
C SER A 75 -6.98 -0.23 12.91
N PRO A 76 -6.71 0.35 14.10
CA PRO A 76 -5.84 1.53 14.20
C PRO A 76 -4.47 1.30 13.56
N LYS A 77 -3.93 0.09 13.70
CA LYS A 77 -2.65 -0.32 13.11
C LYS A 77 -2.68 -0.30 11.58
N ALA A 78 -3.76 -0.78 10.96
CA ALA A 78 -3.91 -0.77 9.51
C ALA A 78 -4.01 0.66 8.96
N VAL A 79 -4.75 1.55 9.64
CA VAL A 79 -4.83 2.97 9.27
C VAL A 79 -3.47 3.65 9.42
N GLU A 80 -2.76 3.42 10.53
CA GLU A 80 -1.40 3.92 10.75
C GLU A 80 -0.48 3.50 9.59
N LYS A 81 -0.48 2.22 9.23
CA LYS A 81 0.36 1.67 8.17
C LYS A 81 0.00 2.16 6.77
N ALA A 82 -1.28 2.33 6.47
CA ALA A 82 -1.69 2.96 5.21
C ALA A 82 -1.14 4.41 5.14
N MET A 83 -1.21 5.18 6.22
CA MET A 83 -0.67 6.53 6.23
C MET A 83 0.86 6.56 6.16
N THR A 84 1.56 5.72 6.93
CA THR A 84 3.03 5.74 6.94
C THR A 84 3.62 5.14 5.67
N ASN A 85 3.07 4.05 5.16
CA ASN A 85 3.70 3.30 4.07
C ASN A 85 3.17 3.76 2.71
N LEU A 86 1.85 3.85 2.53
CA LEU A 86 1.27 4.25 1.25
C LEU A 86 1.30 5.78 1.04
N VAL A 87 0.93 6.57 2.04
CA VAL A 87 0.91 8.04 1.88
C VAL A 87 2.30 8.65 2.03
N VAL A 88 3.01 8.33 3.12
CA VAL A 88 4.31 8.94 3.40
C VAL A 88 5.43 8.28 2.59
N ASN A 89 5.64 6.97 2.71
CA ASN A 89 6.80 6.34 2.05
C ASN A 89 6.61 6.28 0.53
N GLU A 90 5.46 5.87 0.04
CA GLU A 90 5.21 5.76 -1.40
C GLU A 90 4.95 7.13 -2.06
N PHE A 91 3.90 7.86 -1.66
CA PHE A 91 3.50 9.07 -2.38
C PHE A 91 4.29 10.35 -2.05
N ALA A 92 4.96 10.43 -0.89
CA ALA A 92 5.72 11.63 -0.51
C ALA A 92 7.24 11.43 -0.66
N LEU A 93 7.82 10.47 0.06
CA LEU A 93 9.26 10.23 0.05
C LEU A 93 9.71 9.52 -1.23
N GLY A 94 9.00 8.44 -1.59
CA GLY A 94 9.26 7.60 -2.75
C GLY A 94 9.13 8.35 -4.06
N GLU A 95 8.14 9.24 -4.19
CA GLU A 95 8.01 10.11 -5.36
C GLU A 95 9.25 10.98 -5.58
N LYS A 96 9.82 11.58 -4.52
CA LYS A 96 11.04 12.38 -4.66
C LYS A 96 12.20 11.51 -5.18
N ILE A 97 12.41 10.35 -4.57
CA ILE A 97 13.48 9.41 -4.95
C ILE A 97 13.30 8.95 -6.40
N ARG A 98 12.09 8.54 -6.79
CA ARG A 98 11.77 8.14 -8.16
C ARG A 98 12.06 9.23 -9.17
N GLN A 99 11.66 10.47 -8.91
CA GLN A 99 11.91 11.58 -9.84
C GLN A 99 13.41 11.85 -10.02
N GLU A 100 14.20 11.81 -8.94
CA GLU A 100 15.66 11.92 -9.01
C GLU A 100 16.26 10.78 -9.84
N LYS A 101 15.80 9.53 -9.63
CA LYS A 101 16.27 8.35 -10.36
C LYS A 101 15.84 8.31 -11.82
N MET A 102 14.65 8.81 -12.15
CA MET A 102 14.19 8.95 -13.54
C MET A 102 15.09 9.91 -14.33
N LEU A 103 15.49 11.02 -13.70
CA LEU A 103 16.41 12.00 -14.30
C LEU A 103 17.82 11.43 -14.43
N GLU A 104 18.32 10.73 -13.41
CA GLU A 104 19.65 10.10 -13.40
C GLU A 104 19.81 9.04 -14.49
N HIS A 105 18.78 8.21 -14.70
CA HIS A 105 18.85 7.07 -15.60
C HIS A 105 18.18 7.31 -16.96
N GLU A 106 17.55 8.47 -17.16
CA GLU A 106 16.79 8.82 -18.38
C GLU A 106 15.70 7.80 -18.75
N VAL A 107 15.07 7.20 -17.73
CA VAL A 107 13.99 6.20 -17.89
C VAL A 107 12.79 6.53 -17.02
N VAL A 108 11.62 6.03 -17.44
CA VAL A 108 10.40 6.11 -16.63
C VAL A 108 10.39 4.97 -15.61
N ILE A 109 10.39 5.31 -14.33
CA ILE A 109 10.29 4.35 -13.22
C ILE A 109 8.81 4.17 -12.82
N PRO A 110 8.30 2.94 -12.68
CA PRO A 110 6.91 2.72 -12.28
C PRO A 110 6.64 3.19 -10.84
N LYS A 111 5.37 3.47 -10.52
CA LYS A 111 4.94 3.84 -9.16
C LYS A 111 4.61 2.66 -8.27
N LEU A 112 4.33 1.51 -8.85
CA LEU A 112 4.02 0.28 -8.14
C LEU A 112 4.58 -0.91 -8.90
N LEU A 113 4.78 -2.01 -8.19
CA LEU A 113 5.23 -3.27 -8.76
C LEU A 113 4.18 -4.36 -8.52
N VAL A 114 3.82 -5.09 -9.58
CA VAL A 114 2.97 -6.28 -9.48
C VAL A 114 3.87 -7.51 -9.38
N LEU A 115 3.73 -8.27 -8.30
CA LEU A 115 4.55 -9.42 -7.99
C LEU A 115 3.70 -10.69 -7.94
N SER A 116 4.15 -11.73 -8.62
CA SER A 116 3.59 -13.09 -8.53
C SER A 116 4.63 -14.02 -7.91
N PRO A 117 4.64 -14.20 -6.57
CA PRO A 117 5.63 -15.08 -5.91
C PRO A 117 5.47 -16.54 -6.32
N THR A 118 4.25 -16.93 -6.70
CA THR A 118 3.90 -18.28 -7.13
C THR A 118 2.77 -18.22 -8.16
N TYR A 119 2.67 -19.24 -9.01
CA TYR A 119 1.44 -19.52 -9.77
C TYR A 119 0.62 -20.68 -9.19
N ALA A 120 1.10 -21.31 -8.11
CA ALA A 120 0.35 -22.36 -7.43
C ALA A 120 -0.92 -21.80 -6.76
N CYS A 121 -2.04 -22.50 -6.95
CA CYS A 121 -3.33 -22.14 -6.37
C CYS A 121 -4.02 -23.40 -5.84
N ASN A 122 -4.76 -23.25 -4.74
CA ASN A 122 -5.58 -24.31 -4.16
C ASN A 122 -6.92 -24.51 -4.90
N LEU A 123 -7.28 -23.60 -5.82
CA LEU A 123 -8.47 -23.68 -6.67
C LEU A 123 -8.08 -23.81 -8.16
N ASN A 124 -9.06 -24.11 -9.02
CA ASN A 124 -8.89 -24.24 -10.48
C ASN A 124 -10.05 -23.56 -11.23
N CYS A 125 -10.20 -22.24 -11.07
CA CYS A 125 -11.32 -21.49 -11.64
C CYS A 125 -11.35 -21.53 -13.17
N VAL A 126 -12.55 -21.62 -13.75
CA VAL A 126 -12.75 -21.52 -15.22
C VAL A 126 -12.34 -20.11 -15.68
N GLY A 127 -11.52 -20.02 -16.72
CA GLY A 127 -11.04 -18.74 -17.25
C GLY A 127 -9.88 -18.09 -16.48
N CYS A 128 -9.28 -18.78 -15.49
CA CYS A 128 -8.15 -18.24 -14.74
C CYS A 128 -6.90 -18.10 -15.61
N TYR A 129 -6.42 -16.86 -15.83
CA TYR A 129 -5.18 -16.62 -16.56
C TYR A 129 -3.96 -17.21 -15.83
N ALA A 130 -3.92 -17.15 -14.49
CA ALA A 130 -2.81 -17.65 -13.69
C ALA A 130 -2.69 -19.18 -13.75
N GLY A 131 -3.83 -19.88 -13.87
CA GLY A 131 -3.85 -21.34 -14.01
C GLY A 131 -3.16 -21.86 -15.28
N LEU A 132 -3.04 -21.02 -16.32
CA LEU A 132 -2.37 -21.36 -17.58
C LEU A 132 -0.86 -21.59 -17.41
N TYR A 133 -0.24 -20.99 -16.39
CA TYR A 133 1.19 -21.12 -16.10
C TYR A 133 1.54 -22.39 -15.29
N GLY A 134 0.53 -23.15 -14.85
CA GLY A 134 0.69 -24.33 -14.01
C GLY A 134 1.21 -24.00 -12.59
N ARG A 135 1.66 -25.02 -11.86
CA ARG A 135 2.09 -24.90 -10.43
C ARG A 135 3.61 -24.91 -10.23
N LYS A 136 4.38 -24.84 -11.31
CA LYS A 136 5.84 -25.12 -11.28
C LYS A 136 6.69 -23.93 -10.86
N TYR A 137 6.22 -22.71 -11.05
CA TYR A 137 7.02 -21.52 -10.81
C TYR A 137 6.71 -20.94 -9.43
N GLN A 138 7.74 -20.91 -8.59
CA GLN A 138 7.75 -20.28 -7.28
C GLN A 138 9.08 -19.57 -7.12
N LEU A 139 9.04 -18.29 -6.76
CA LEU A 139 10.23 -17.55 -6.38
C LEU A 139 10.63 -17.97 -4.95
N SER A 140 11.93 -17.98 -4.69
CA SER A 140 12.44 -18.09 -3.33
C SER A 140 12.12 -16.82 -2.54
N LYS A 141 12.14 -16.92 -1.22
CA LYS A 141 12.02 -15.74 -0.36
C LYS A 141 13.12 -14.72 -0.68
N GLU A 142 14.34 -15.18 -0.90
CA GLU A 142 15.51 -14.34 -1.17
C GLU A 142 15.36 -13.55 -2.47
N GLU A 143 14.80 -14.17 -3.52
CA GLU A 143 14.50 -13.51 -4.79
C GLU A 143 13.48 -12.39 -4.58
N VAL A 144 12.37 -12.69 -3.89
CA VAL A 144 11.33 -11.70 -3.60
C VAL A 144 11.88 -10.55 -2.74
N SER A 145 12.62 -10.86 -1.66
CA SER A 145 13.23 -9.84 -0.81
C SER A 145 14.23 -8.98 -1.60
N SER A 146 15.01 -9.57 -2.51
CA SER A 146 15.93 -8.82 -3.38
C SER A 146 15.18 -7.87 -4.31
N ILE A 147 14.09 -8.32 -4.94
CA ILE A 147 13.24 -7.48 -5.80
C ILE A 147 12.67 -6.29 -5.02
N ILE A 148 12.14 -6.53 -3.82
CA ILE A 148 11.53 -5.46 -3.00
C ILE A 148 12.60 -4.46 -2.54
N ARG A 149 13.80 -4.90 -2.15
CA ARG A 149 14.89 -3.98 -1.78
C ARG A 149 15.28 -3.06 -2.94
N GLN A 150 15.47 -3.63 -4.13
CA GLN A 150 15.78 -2.84 -5.33
C GLN A 150 14.65 -1.87 -5.68
N ALA A 151 13.39 -2.30 -5.56
CA ALA A 151 12.24 -1.43 -5.77
C ALA A 151 12.20 -0.27 -4.76
N ASN A 152 12.45 -0.55 -3.48
CA ASN A 152 12.52 0.48 -2.42
C ASN A 152 13.67 1.47 -2.66
N GLU A 153 14.82 1.02 -3.16
CA GLU A 153 15.95 1.89 -3.56
C GLU A 153 15.59 2.84 -4.70
N LEU A 154 14.71 2.39 -5.60
CA LEU A 154 14.11 3.22 -6.64
C LEU A 154 12.95 4.09 -6.12
N GLY A 155 12.61 4.00 -4.84
CA GLY A 155 11.54 4.74 -4.21
C GLY A 155 10.15 4.13 -4.37
N ILE A 156 10.02 2.86 -4.77
CA ILE A 156 8.73 2.16 -4.92
C ILE A 156 8.44 1.40 -3.65
N TYR A 157 7.40 1.79 -2.91
CA TYR A 157 7.01 1.16 -1.65
C TYR A 157 5.61 0.52 -1.70
N PHE A 158 4.95 0.54 -2.86
CA PHE A 158 3.64 -0.08 -3.06
C PHE A 158 3.71 -1.28 -4.00
N PHE A 159 3.30 -2.43 -3.47
CA PHE A 159 3.35 -3.72 -4.15
C PHE A 159 1.97 -4.32 -4.26
N ILE A 160 1.63 -4.81 -5.44
CA ILE A 160 0.44 -5.62 -5.67
C ILE A 160 0.90 -7.08 -5.73
N VAL A 161 0.44 -7.90 -4.81
CA VAL A 161 0.72 -9.34 -4.79
C VAL A 161 -0.44 -10.08 -5.46
N THR A 162 -0.10 -10.88 -6.45
CA THR A 162 -1.01 -11.72 -7.23
C THR A 162 -0.34 -13.06 -7.49
N GLY A 163 -0.82 -13.81 -8.49
CA GLY A 163 -0.26 -15.07 -8.93
C GLY A 163 -0.73 -16.24 -8.09
N GLY A 164 -1.26 -17.26 -8.77
CA GLY A 164 -1.93 -18.37 -8.10
C GLY A 164 -2.84 -17.89 -6.96
N GLU A 165 -2.74 -18.55 -5.82
CA GLU A 165 -3.22 -18.01 -4.55
C GLU A 165 -1.99 -17.60 -3.71
N PRO A 166 -1.79 -16.30 -3.40
CA PRO A 166 -0.62 -15.85 -2.64
C PRO A 166 -0.43 -16.55 -1.30
N PHE A 167 -1.52 -16.91 -0.60
CA PHE A 167 -1.43 -17.61 0.68
C PHE A 167 -0.98 -19.09 0.57
N VAL A 168 -0.82 -19.63 -0.64
CA VAL A 168 -0.13 -20.92 -0.87
C VAL A 168 1.38 -20.76 -0.74
N TRP A 169 1.93 -19.56 -0.98
CA TRP A 169 3.35 -19.31 -0.87
C TRP A 169 3.75 -19.10 0.60
N PRO A 170 4.62 -19.95 1.17
CA PRO A 170 4.80 -20.05 2.62
C PRO A 170 5.42 -18.79 3.25
N HIS A 171 6.12 -17.98 2.46
CA HIS A 171 6.89 -16.84 2.96
C HIS A 171 6.14 -15.50 2.91
N LEU A 172 4.85 -15.49 2.53
CA LEU A 172 4.11 -14.25 2.31
C LEU A 172 4.08 -13.35 3.54
N LEU A 173 3.77 -13.92 4.72
CA LEU A 173 3.72 -13.16 5.97
C LEU A 173 5.12 -12.69 6.42
N GLU A 174 6.16 -13.48 6.13
CA GLU A 174 7.55 -13.10 6.40
C GLU A 174 7.96 -11.89 5.57
N ILE A 175 7.51 -11.80 4.31
CA ILE A 175 7.74 -10.62 3.45
C ILE A 175 7.04 -9.38 4.02
N PHE A 176 5.80 -9.50 4.49
CA PHE A 176 5.10 -8.36 5.09
C PHE A 176 5.76 -7.88 6.40
N GLU A 177 6.39 -8.79 7.13
CA GLU A 177 7.16 -8.50 8.35
C GLU A 177 8.52 -7.89 8.03
N GLU A 178 9.27 -8.44 7.07
CA GLU A 178 10.57 -7.93 6.63
C GLU A 178 10.44 -6.51 6.04
N PHE A 179 9.45 -6.29 5.18
CA PHE A 179 9.20 -5.03 4.49
C PHE A 179 8.05 -4.26 5.12
N ASN A 180 8.10 -4.10 6.45
CA ASN A 180 7.03 -3.50 7.23
C ASN A 180 6.84 -1.99 6.99
N ASP A 181 7.76 -1.35 6.27
CA ASP A 181 7.68 0.03 5.77
C ASP A 181 7.10 0.13 4.35
N SER A 182 6.85 -1.00 3.69
CA SER A 182 6.19 -1.10 2.39
C SER A 182 4.71 -1.43 2.58
N TYR A 183 3.89 -1.11 1.58
CA TYR A 183 2.45 -1.37 1.58
C TYR A 183 2.10 -2.41 0.52
N PHE A 184 1.24 -3.36 0.89
CA PHE A 184 0.86 -4.47 0.02
C PHE A 184 -0.64 -4.44 -0.28
N GLN A 185 -1.01 -4.66 -1.53
CA GLN A 185 -2.37 -5.03 -1.91
C GLN A 185 -2.34 -6.46 -2.43
N VAL A 186 -3.11 -7.36 -1.83
CA VAL A 186 -3.05 -8.79 -2.13
C VAL A 186 -4.37 -9.21 -2.78
N TYR A 187 -4.31 -9.74 -3.99
CA TYR A 187 -5.44 -10.46 -4.57
C TYR A 187 -5.47 -11.87 -4.04
N THR A 188 -6.62 -12.31 -3.52
CA THR A 188 -6.76 -13.63 -2.88
C THR A 188 -8.18 -14.16 -3.07
N ASN A 189 -8.34 -15.48 -3.09
CA ASN A 189 -9.63 -16.15 -2.98
C ASN A 189 -10.14 -16.22 -1.53
N GLY A 190 -9.31 -15.86 -0.55
CA GLY A 190 -9.66 -15.78 0.87
C GLY A 190 -9.80 -17.11 1.61
N THR A 191 -9.80 -18.26 0.90
CA THR A 191 -10.07 -19.58 1.49
C THR A 191 -8.99 -20.07 2.46
N LEU A 192 -7.78 -19.52 2.36
CA LEU A 192 -6.62 -19.88 3.20
C LEU A 192 -6.37 -18.88 4.34
N ILE A 193 -7.18 -17.83 4.47
CA ILE A 193 -7.07 -16.87 5.56
C ILE A 193 -7.76 -17.45 6.80
N THR A 194 -7.02 -18.21 7.60
CA THR A 194 -7.48 -18.73 8.89
C THR A 194 -7.55 -17.61 9.95
N LYS A 195 -8.09 -17.91 11.14
CA LYS A 195 -8.11 -16.96 12.26
C LYS A 195 -6.70 -16.55 12.69
N GLU A 196 -5.77 -17.48 12.66
CA GLU A 196 -4.36 -17.28 13.03
C GLU A 196 -3.68 -16.36 12.00
N VAL A 197 -3.88 -16.63 10.71
CA VAL A 197 -3.40 -15.77 9.61
C VAL A 197 -4.00 -14.38 9.74
N ALA A 198 -5.32 -14.27 9.91
CA ALA A 198 -6.01 -12.99 10.07
C ALA A 198 -5.47 -12.17 11.26
N LYS A 199 -5.16 -12.84 12.39
CA LYS A 199 -4.57 -12.18 13.56
C LYS A 199 -3.18 -11.61 13.23
N LYS A 200 -2.30 -12.40 12.63
CA LYS A 200 -0.95 -11.93 12.22
C LYS A 200 -1.04 -10.78 11.21
N LEU A 201 -1.98 -10.85 10.27
CA LEU A 201 -2.23 -9.75 9.31
C LEU A 201 -2.68 -8.46 10.02
N ALA A 202 -3.55 -8.57 11.03
CA ALA A 202 -3.99 -7.42 11.82
C ALA A 202 -2.86 -6.80 12.65
N GLU A 203 -1.93 -7.62 13.16
CA GLU A 203 -0.73 -7.16 13.89
C GLU A 203 0.26 -6.42 12.96
N LEU A 204 0.46 -6.93 11.74
CA LEU A 204 1.33 -6.32 10.73
C LEU A 204 0.74 -5.01 10.18
N GLY A 205 -0.53 -5.05 9.77
CA GLY A 205 -1.35 -3.92 9.31
C GLY A 205 -0.94 -3.28 7.98
N ASN A 206 0.12 -3.73 7.33
CA ASN A 206 0.68 -3.13 6.12
C ASN A 206 0.15 -3.75 4.82
N ALA A 207 -0.96 -4.49 4.87
CA ALA A 207 -1.56 -5.11 3.70
C ALA A 207 -3.09 -4.91 3.65
N THR A 208 -3.63 -4.75 2.44
CA THR A 208 -5.08 -4.81 2.15
C THR A 208 -5.37 -5.99 1.22
N PHE A 209 -6.50 -6.65 1.43
CA PHE A 209 -6.89 -7.85 0.70
C PHE A 209 -8.06 -7.56 -0.24
N ALA A 210 -7.84 -7.77 -1.54
CA ALA A 210 -8.88 -7.80 -2.54
C ALA A 210 -9.35 -9.26 -2.68
N VAL A 211 -10.47 -9.57 -2.01
CA VAL A 211 -11.04 -10.92 -2.01
C VAL A 211 -11.89 -11.11 -3.27
N SER A 212 -11.55 -12.12 -4.06
CA SER A 212 -12.29 -12.48 -5.27
C SER A 212 -13.57 -13.22 -4.91
N VAL A 213 -14.72 -12.63 -5.24
CA VAL A 213 -16.05 -13.21 -5.05
C VAL A 213 -16.75 -13.20 -6.40
N GLU A 214 -16.86 -14.39 -7.01
CA GLU A 214 -17.50 -14.60 -8.31
C GLU A 214 -18.80 -15.39 -8.10
N GLY A 215 -19.92 -14.81 -8.51
CA GLY A 215 -21.28 -15.35 -8.28
C GLY A 215 -22.09 -14.56 -7.25
N PHE A 216 -23.42 -14.70 -7.31
CA PHE A 216 -24.41 -14.08 -6.43
C PHE A 216 -25.39 -15.12 -5.87
#